data_AF-A0A7V6PXB0-F1
#
_entry.id   AF-A0A7V6PXB0-F1
#
_cell.length_a   1.000
_cell.length_b   1.000
_cell.length_c   1.000
_cell.angle_alpha   90.00
_cell.angle_beta   90.00
_cell.angle_gamma   90.00
#
_symmetry.space_group_name_H-M   'P 1'
#
loop_
_entity.id
_entity.type
_entity.pdbx_description
1 polymer ?
#
loop_
_entity_poly.entity_id
_entity_poly.type
_entity_poly.pdbx_seq_one_letter_code
_entity_poly.pdbx_strand_id
1 'polypeptide(L)'
;MPFFDKDIDITRNIKIIEKLKSELLTDVANLFRVLVNGVKEELHDAIADALSNIILICYLLGRRLGVSYNSIELKIDSKIRLGLVENDDIEKYYGDLSELAKHLNSNRTKKIHEN
;
A
#
# COMPACT_ATOMS: atom_id res chain seq x y z
N MET A 1 23.14 28.51 13.41
CA MET A 1 24.07 27.46 12.92
C MET A 1 23.24 26.51 12.04
N PRO A 2 23.11 26.78 10.72
CA PRO A 2 22.10 26.11 9.87
C PRO A 2 22.49 24.70 9.36
N PHE A 3 23.72 24.25 9.61
CA PHE A 3 24.20 22.93 9.17
C PHE A 3 23.74 21.80 10.10
N PHE A 4 23.74 22.03 11.41
CA PHE A 4 23.31 21.03 12.40
C PHE A 4 21.84 20.62 12.26
N ASP A 5 20.95 21.55 11.94
CA ASP A 5 19.52 21.25 11.79
C ASP A 5 19.26 20.29 10.62
N LYS A 6 19.98 20.43 9.50
CA LYS A 6 19.88 19.51 8.35
C LYS A 6 20.36 18.11 8.69
N ASP A 7 21.48 17.99 9.40
CA ASP A 7 22.03 16.68 9.80
C ASP A 7 21.12 15.96 10.81
N ILE A 8 20.48 16.72 11.71
CA ILE A 8 19.47 16.21 12.65
C ILE A 8 18.23 15.72 11.91
N ASP A 9 17.74 16.48 10.91
CA ASP A 9 16.59 16.08 10.10
C ASP A 9 16.86 14.84 9.24
N ILE A 10 18.07 14.72 8.67
CA ILE A 10 18.50 13.52 7.94
C ILE A 10 18.53 12.31 8.89
N THR A 11 19.14 12.45 10.06
CA THR A 11 19.22 11.38 11.06
C THR A 11 17.84 10.96 11.55
N ARG A 12 16.92 11.92 11.76
CA ARG A 12 15.52 11.63 12.11
C ARG A 12 14.80 10.91 10.98
N ASN A 13 15.01 11.30 9.73
CA ASN A 13 14.40 10.63 8.58
C ASN A 13 14.88 9.17 8.45
N ILE A 14 16.17 8.91 8.64
CA ILE A 14 16.73 7.55 8.66
C ILE A 14 16.08 6.72 9.77
N LYS A 15 15.99 7.25 10.99
CA LYS A 15 15.34 6.54 12.11
C LYS A 15 13.87 6.20 11.82
N ILE A 16 13.13 7.12 11.20
CA ILE A 16 11.74 6.88 10.79
C ILE A 16 11.68 5.79 9.72
N ILE A 17 12.57 5.82 8.73
CA ILE A 17 12.64 4.79 7.67
C ILE A 17 12.89 3.41 8.28
N GLU A 18 13.87 3.28 9.18
CA GLU A 18 14.16 1.99 9.82
C GLU A 18 12.98 1.50 10.66
N LYS A 19 12.32 2.39 11.41
CA LYS A 19 11.10 2.07 12.14
C LYS A 19 10.00 1.54 11.20
N LEU A 20 9.71 2.26 10.12
CA LEU A 20 8.67 1.89 9.15
C LEU A 20 8.96 0.54 8.48
N LYS A 21 10.23 0.22 8.20
CA LYS A 21 10.63 -1.10 7.69
C LYS A 21 10.33 -2.22 8.68
N SER A 22 10.64 -2.02 9.96
CA SER A 22 10.34 -3.00 11.02
C SER A 22 8.84 -3.18 11.24
N GLU A 23 8.07 -2.10 11.19
CA GLU A 23 6.61 -2.15 11.28
C GLU A 23 6.01 -2.90 10.09
N LEU A 24 6.45 -2.61 8.86
CA LEU A 24 6.01 -3.33 7.65
C LEU A 24 6.22 -4.85 7.79
N LEU A 25 7.41 -5.27 8.24
CA LEU A 25 7.71 -6.68 8.43
C LEU A 25 6.81 -7.33 9.49
N THR A 26 6.52 -6.59 10.56
CA THR A 26 5.63 -7.02 11.64
C THR A 26 4.19 -7.19 11.15
N ASP A 27 3.71 -6.27 10.32
CA ASP A 27 2.35 -6.34 9.76
C ASP A 27 2.19 -7.50 8.78
N VAL A 28 3.21 -7.79 7.97
CA VAL A 28 3.23 -8.98 7.11
C VAL A 28 3.18 -10.26 7.96
N ALA A 29 3.97 -10.31 9.05
CA ALA A 29 3.94 -11.44 9.97
C ALA A 29 2.56 -11.59 10.66
N ASN A 30 1.94 -10.48 11.04
CA ASN A 30 0.60 -10.46 11.63
C ASN A 30 -0.46 -10.94 10.63
N LEU A 31 -0.42 -10.49 9.38
CA LEU A 31 -1.30 -10.96 8.31
C LEU A 31 -1.21 -12.49 8.17
N PHE A 32 0.01 -13.03 8.12
CA PHE A 32 0.19 -14.49 8.02
C PHE A 32 -0.32 -15.23 9.26
N ARG A 33 -0.13 -14.68 10.46
CA ARG A 33 -0.69 -15.25 11.69
C ARG A 33 -2.23 -15.28 11.66
N VAL A 34 -2.85 -14.20 11.20
CA VAL A 34 -4.32 -14.11 11.06
C VAL A 34 -4.82 -15.16 10.07
N LEU A 35 -4.16 -15.32 8.92
CA LEU A 35 -4.54 -16.30 7.90
C LEU A 35 -4.44 -17.75 8.37
N VAL A 36 -3.48 -18.07 9.25
CA VAL A 36 -3.31 -19.43 9.80
C VAL A 36 -4.40 -19.80 10.82
N ASN A 37 -4.99 -18.82 11.51
CA ASN A 37 -5.87 -19.07 12.66
C ASN A 37 -7.34 -19.34 12.32
N GLY A 38 -7.72 -19.37 11.03
CA GLY A 38 -9.00 -19.89 10.56
C GLY A 38 -10.26 -19.04 10.82
N VAL A 39 -11.39 -19.55 10.32
CA VAL A 39 -12.64 -18.85 9.95
C VAL A 39 -13.50 -18.45 11.16
N LYS A 40 -13.50 -17.16 11.51
CA LYS A 40 -14.55 -16.48 12.29
C LYS A 40 -14.97 -15.22 11.50
N GLU A 41 -16.17 -14.68 11.72
CA GLU A 41 -16.58 -13.40 11.09
C GLU A 41 -15.57 -12.26 11.36
N GLU A 42 -14.90 -12.29 12.52
CA GLU A 42 -13.81 -11.39 12.91
C GLU A 42 -12.56 -11.48 11.99
N LEU A 43 -12.44 -12.55 11.18
CA LEU A 43 -11.29 -12.78 10.32
C LEU A 43 -11.24 -11.80 9.13
N HIS A 44 -12.40 -11.50 8.53
CA HIS A 44 -12.44 -10.62 7.36
C HIS A 44 -12.02 -9.20 7.71
N ASP A 45 -12.48 -8.69 8.86
CA ASP A 45 -12.11 -7.37 9.37
C ASP A 45 -10.62 -7.34 9.74
N ALA A 46 -10.10 -8.37 10.41
CA ALA A 46 -8.69 -8.48 10.75
C ALA A 46 -7.77 -8.55 9.51
N ILE A 47 -8.18 -9.25 8.44
CA ILE A 47 -7.44 -9.28 7.17
C ILE A 47 -7.47 -7.90 6.51
N ALA A 48 -8.64 -7.26 6.44
CA ALA A 48 -8.78 -5.94 5.85
C ALA A 48 -7.94 -4.89 6.60
N ASP A 49 -7.94 -4.92 7.93
CA ASP A 49 -7.14 -4.03 8.78
C ASP A 49 -5.65 -4.24 8.52
N ALA A 50 -5.16 -5.49 8.56
CA ALA A 50 -3.76 -5.82 8.30
C ALA A 50 -3.30 -5.38 6.90
N LEU A 51 -4.10 -5.64 5.85
CA LEU A 51 -3.80 -5.22 4.49
C LEU A 51 -3.79 -3.69 4.36
N SER A 52 -4.74 -3.00 5.01
CA SER A 52 -4.81 -1.54 4.99
C SER A 52 -3.59 -0.90 5.66
N ASN A 53 -3.11 -1.47 6.77
CA ASN A 53 -1.93 -0.98 7.48
C ASN A 53 -0.65 -1.17 6.64
N ILE A 54 -0.51 -2.33 5.97
CA ILE A 54 0.60 -2.58 5.03
C ILE A 54 0.62 -1.51 3.92
N ILE A 55 -0.53 -1.20 3.32
CA ILE A 55 -0.65 -0.18 2.27
C ILE A 55 -0.28 1.20 2.82
N LEU A 56 -0.77 1.56 4.01
CA LEU A 56 -0.46 2.82 4.69
C LEU A 56 1.05 2.98 4.90
N ILE A 57 1.72 1.96 5.46
CA ILE A 57 3.17 1.99 5.70
C ILE A 57 3.93 2.11 4.37
N CYS A 58 3.50 1.44 3.30
CA CYS A 58 4.13 1.57 1.99
C CYS A 58 4.10 3.01 1.48
N TYR A 59 2.97 3.72 1.64
CA TYR A 59 2.88 5.14 1.29
C TYR A 59 3.79 6.01 2.16
N LEU A 60 3.77 5.83 3.48
CA LEU A 60 4.61 6.59 4.42
C LEU A 60 6.10 6.38 4.14
N LEU A 61 6.51 5.14 3.90
CA LEU A 61 7.88 4.78 3.55
C LEU A 61 8.29 5.43 2.22
N GLY A 62 7.44 5.33 1.20
CA GLY A 62 7.66 6.00 -0.09
C GLY A 62 7.90 7.50 0.07
N ARG A 63 7.08 8.18 0.87
CA ARG A 63 7.25 9.62 1.15
C ARG A 63 8.59 9.94 1.81
N ARG A 64 9.04 9.11 2.76
CA ARG A 64 10.33 9.28 3.45
C ARG A 64 11.54 9.00 2.55
N LEU A 65 11.35 8.19 1.52
CA LEU A 65 12.33 7.88 0.47
C LEU A 65 12.30 8.89 -0.70
N GLY A 66 11.46 9.93 -0.64
CA GLY A 66 11.36 10.95 -1.68
C GLY A 66 10.44 10.61 -2.84
N VAL A 67 9.65 9.54 -2.73
CA VAL A 67 8.62 9.17 -3.71
C VAL A 67 7.29 9.81 -3.33
N SER A 68 6.64 10.48 -4.29
CA SER A 68 5.32 11.08 -4.05
C SER A 68 4.22 10.01 -4.02
N TYR A 69 3.12 10.25 -3.29
CA TYR A 69 1.96 9.37 -3.29
C TYR A 69 1.39 9.17 -4.70
N ASN A 70 1.29 10.24 -5.48
CA ASN A 70 0.84 10.20 -6.87
C ASN A 70 1.75 9.31 -7.73
N SER A 71 3.07 9.34 -7.54
CA SER A 71 4.00 8.47 -8.26
C SER A 71 3.75 6.99 -7.96
N ILE A 72 3.41 6.64 -6.70
CA ILE A 72 3.06 5.28 -6.29
C ILE A 72 1.75 4.86 -6.95
N GLU A 73 0.72 5.70 -6.89
CA GLU A 73 -0.59 5.44 -7.50
C GLU A 73 -0.50 5.26 -9.01
N LEU A 74 0.28 6.09 -9.71
CA LEU A 74 0.53 5.94 -11.16
C LEU A 74 1.21 4.62 -11.49
N LYS A 75 2.15 4.18 -10.66
CA LYS A 75 2.81 2.88 -10.83
C LYS A 75 1.86 1.71 -10.57
N ILE A 76 0.95 1.82 -9.61
CA ILE A 76 -0.11 0.83 -9.36
C ILE A 76 -1.04 0.73 -10.58
N ASP A 77 -1.53 1.88 -11.08
CA ASP A 77 -2.39 1.95 -12.28
C ASP A 77 -1.72 1.33 -13.51
N SER A 78 -0.43 1.64 -13.71
CA SER A 78 0.36 1.08 -14.80
C SER A 78 0.50 -0.44 -14.71
N LYS A 79 0.71 -0.99 -13.50
CA LYS A 79 0.80 -2.44 -13.27
C LYS A 79 -0.51 -3.15 -13.54
N ILE A 80 -1.64 -2.57 -13.11
CA ILE A 80 -2.97 -3.12 -13.39
C ILE A 80 -3.20 -3.18 -14.90
N ARG A 81 -2.94 -2.08 -15.63
CA ARG A 81 -3.08 -2.04 -17.09
C ARG A 81 -2.18 -3.06 -17.79
N LEU A 82 -0.94 -3.20 -17.31
CA LEU A 82 -0.01 -4.16 -17.88
C LEU A 82 -0.53 -5.59 -17.70
N GLY A 83 -0.92 -5.99 -16.49
CA GLY A 83 -1.45 -7.33 -16.23
C GLY A 83 -2.74 -7.65 -17.00
N LEU A 84 -3.57 -6.64 -17.28
CA LEU A 84 -4.73 -6.76 -18.17
C LEU A 84 -4.33 -7.02 -19.64
N VAL A 85 -3.27 -6.39 -20.12
CA VAL A 85 -2.77 -6.57 -21.50
C VAL A 85 -2.05 -7.91 -21.65
N GLU A 86 -1.24 -8.27 -20.67
CA GLU A 86 -0.49 -9.53 -20.65
C GLU A 86 -1.39 -10.74 -20.38
N ASN A 87 -2.61 -10.50 -19.89
CA ASN A 87 -3.57 -11.53 -19.51
C ASN A 87 -2.95 -12.54 -18.54
N ASP A 88 -2.32 -11.99 -17.49
CA ASP A 88 -1.71 -12.75 -16.40
C ASP A 88 -2.70 -13.79 -15.83
N ASP A 89 -2.18 -14.88 -15.27
CA ASP A 89 -3.00 -15.97 -14.73
C ASP A 89 -4.09 -15.47 -13.77
N ILE A 90 -3.80 -14.44 -12.97
CA ILE A 90 -4.75 -13.81 -12.06
C ILE A 90 -5.95 -13.23 -12.83
N GLU A 91 -5.71 -12.46 -13.90
CA GLU A 91 -6.79 -11.90 -14.72
C GLU A 91 -7.49 -13.00 -15.52
N LYS A 92 -6.72 -13.90 -16.13
CA LYS A 92 -7.23 -14.95 -17.00
C LYS A 92 -8.19 -15.91 -16.28
N TYR A 93 -7.89 -16.26 -15.03
CA TYR A 93 -8.66 -17.24 -14.26
C TYR A 93 -9.67 -16.61 -13.30
N TYR A 94 -9.42 -15.40 -12.78
CA TYR A 94 -10.24 -14.79 -11.73
C TYR A 94 -10.84 -13.44 -12.10
N GLY A 95 -10.23 -12.69 -13.02
CA GLY A 95 -10.69 -11.35 -13.40
C GLY A 95 -10.45 -10.27 -12.35
N ASP A 96 -9.57 -10.54 -11.37
CA ASP A 96 -9.35 -9.67 -10.21
C ASP A 96 -8.79 -8.30 -10.62
N LEU A 97 -7.96 -8.23 -11.67
CA LEU A 97 -7.39 -6.96 -12.14
C LEU A 97 -8.47 -6.10 -12.79
N SER A 98 -9.37 -6.71 -13.56
CA SER A 98 -10.54 -6.05 -14.13
C SER A 98 -11.48 -5.49 -13.04
N GLU A 99 -11.73 -6.25 -11.97
CA GLU A 99 -12.54 -5.80 -10.84
C GLU A 99 -11.86 -4.65 -10.08
N LEU A 100 -10.56 -4.80 -9.78
CA LEU A 100 -9.78 -3.77 -9.10
C LEU A 100 -9.74 -2.47 -9.91
N ALA A 101 -9.54 -2.55 -11.24
CA ALA A 101 -9.56 -1.38 -12.11
C ALA A 101 -10.90 -0.64 -12.05
N LYS A 102 -12.02 -1.37 -12.07
CA LYS A 102 -13.37 -0.77 -11.95
C LYS A 102 -13.57 -0.11 -10.59
N HIS A 103 -13.14 -0.74 -9.51
CA HIS A 103 -13.25 -0.21 -8.16
C HIS A 103 -12.46 1.11 -8.00
N LEU A 104 -11.20 1.13 -8.42
CA LEU A 104 -10.34 2.32 -8.32
C LEU A 104 -10.85 3.49 -9.16
N ASN A 105 -11.33 3.23 -10.38
CA ASN A 105 -11.92 4.26 -11.23
C ASN A 105 -13.22 4.83 -10.65
N SER A 106 -14.08 3.97 -10.09
CA SER A 106 -15.34 4.41 -9.45
C SER A 106 -15.09 5.30 -8.23
N ASN A 107 -14.09 4.97 -7.41
CA ASN A 107 -13.72 5.78 -6.25
C ASN A 107 -13.11 7.14 -6.63
N ARG A 108 -12.36 7.20 -7.75
CA ARG A 108 -11.84 8.47 -8.29
C ARG A 108 -12.97 9.38 -8.76
N THR A 109 -13.99 8.86 -9.43
CA THR A 109 -15.14 9.66 -9.90
C THR A 109 -15.96 10.23 -8.74
N LYS A 110 -16.17 9.45 -7.66
CA LYS A 110 -16.88 9.94 -6.46
C LYS A 110 -16.17 11.13 -5.80
N LYS A 111 -14.84 11.10 -5.68
CA LYS A 111 -14.06 12.21 -5.12
C LYS A 111 -14.13 13.52 -5.92
N ILE A 112 -14.52 13.46 -7.20
CA ILE A 112 -14.68 14.65 -8.05
C ILE A 112 -16.06 15.30 -7.82
N HIS A 113 -17.06 14.57 -7.35
CA HIS A 113 -18.44 15.07 -7.17
C HIS A 113 -18.73 15.55 -5.74
N GLU A 114 -17.82 15.31 -4.80
CA GLU A 114 -17.93 15.73 -3.39
C GLU A 114 -17.11 16.99 -3.05
N ASN A 115 -16.48 17.64 -4.06
CA ASN A 115 -15.72 18.90 -3.92
C ASN A 115 -16.42 20.06 -4.62
#